data_AF-A0A2N1NVC6-F1
#
_entry.id   AF-A0A2N1NVC6-F1
#
_cell.length_a   1.000
_cell.length_b   1.000
_cell.length_c   1.000
_cell.angle_alpha   90.00
_cell.angle_beta   90.00
_cell.angle_gamma   90.00
#
_symmetry.space_group_name_H-M   'P 1'
#
loop_
_entity.id
_entity.type
_entity.pdbx_description
1 polymer ?
#
loop_
_entity_poly.entity_id
_entity_poly.type
_entity_poly.pdbx_seq_one_letter_code
_entity_poly.pdbx_strand_id
1 'polypeptide(L)' 'IDSTRITLWCFVQGSSSIFKVKIGTNNDIDDLKKAIKSKKPNDTAGVDADKLRLWSD' A
#
# COMPACT_ATOMS: atom_id res chain seq x y z
N ILE A 1 -18.72 5.56 12.91
CA ILE A 1 -17.30 5.22 12.67
C ILE A 1 -17.31 3.93 11.89
N ASP A 2 -16.92 3.96 10.62
CA ASP A 2 -16.92 2.76 9.79
C ASP A 2 -15.80 1.83 10.27
N SER A 3 -16.18 0.69 10.85
CA SER A 3 -15.26 -0.30 11.41
C SER A 3 -14.76 -1.30 10.36
N THR A 4 -15.23 -1.18 9.12
CA THR A 4 -14.93 -2.14 8.06
C THR A 4 -13.53 -1.86 7.51
N ARG A 5 -12.66 -2.87 7.58
CA ARG A 5 -11.32 -2.79 7.01
C ARG A 5 -11.20 -3.73 5.83
N ILE A 6 -10.65 -3.21 4.74
CA ILE A 6 -10.30 -3.98 3.56
C ILE A 6 -8.87 -4.50 3.77
N THR A 7 -8.67 -5.79 3.50
CA THR A 7 -7.32 -6.37 3.43
C THR A 7 -6.92 -6.49 1.97
N LEU A 8 -5.88 -5.77 1.59
CA LEU A 8 -5.27 -5.83 0.26
C LEU A 8 -4.01 -6.67 0.34
N TRP A 9 -3.82 -7.53 -0.64
CA TRP A 9 -2.57 -8.26 -0.86
C TRP A 9 -1.78 -7.50 -1.91
N CYS A 10 -0.61 -7.02 -1.51
CA CYS A 10 0.25 -6.20 -2.34
C CYS A 10 1.55 -6.94 -2.62
N PHE A 11 2.14 -6.67 -3.76
CA PHE A 11 3.51 -7.05 -4.07
C PHE A 11 4.21 -5.84 -4.71
N VAL A 12 5.51 -5.70 -4.50
CA VAL A 12 6.32 -4.71 -5.21
C VAL A 12 6.94 -5.42 -6.41
N GLN A 13 6.86 -4.82 -7.60
CA GLN A 13 7.50 -5.39 -8.79
C GLN A 13 9.00 -5.56 -8.54
N GLY A 14 9.52 -6.76 -8.80
CA GLY A 14 10.91 -7.13 -8.49
C GLY A 14 11.15 -7.65 -7.07
N SER A 15 10.14 -7.61 -6.18
CA SER A 15 10.17 -8.30 -4.89
C SER A 15 9.61 -9.71 -5.02
N SER A 16 10.22 -10.66 -4.31
CA SER A 16 9.73 -12.04 -4.22
C SER A 16 8.65 -12.23 -3.14
N SER A 17 8.28 -11.17 -2.41
CA SER A 17 7.43 -11.26 -1.23
C SER A 17 6.11 -10.50 -1.39
N ILE A 18 5.01 -11.21 -1.20
CA ILE A 18 3.66 -10.62 -1.06
C ILE A 18 3.48 -10.19 0.39
N PHE A 19 2.81 -9.06 0.62
CA PHE A 19 2.50 -8.55 1.94
C PHE A 19 1.06 -8.05 2.03
N LYS A 20 0.52 -8.03 3.24
CA LYS A 20 -0.83 -7.53 3.52
C LYS A 20 -0.79 -6.06 3.94
N VAL A 21 -1.71 -5.28 3.38
CA VAL A 21 -2.05 -3.93 3.83
C VAL A 21 -3.50 -3.93 4.29
N LYS A 22 -3.79 -3.28 5.41
CA LYS A 22 -5.15 -3.08 5.91
C LYS A 22 -5.48 -1.59 5.85
N ILE A 23 -6.52 -1.23 5.12
CA ILE A 23 -7.04 0.14 5.05
C ILE A 23 -8.52 0.15 5.44
N GLY A 24 -9.03 1.29 5.91
CA GLY A 24 -10.46 1.49 6.08
C GLY A 24 -11.16 1.67 4.75
N THR A 25 -12.46 1.41 4.72
CA THR A 25 -13.35 1.68 3.57
C THR A 25 -13.43 3.15 3.18
N ASN A 26 -13.16 4.05 4.12
CA ASN A 26 -13.17 5.50 3.91
C ASN A 26 -11.80 6.05 3.49
N ASN A 27 -10.77 5.20 3.45
CA ASN A 27 -9.43 5.60 3.04
C ASN A 27 -9.35 5.69 1.53
N ASP A 28 -8.56 6.64 1.04
CA ASP A 28 -8.36 6.85 -0.38
C ASP A 28 -7.04 6.23 -0.87
N ILE A 29 -6.68 6.56 -2.13
CA ILE A 29 -5.46 6.06 -2.77
C ILE A 29 -4.20 6.60 -2.08
N ASP A 30 -4.22 7.82 -1.55
CA ASP A 30 -3.05 8.40 -0.86
C ASP A 30 -2.78 7.68 0.46
N ASP A 31 -3.85 7.38 1.21
CA ASP A 31 -3.76 6.54 2.41
C ASP A 31 -3.20 5.14 2.11
N LEU A 32 -3.66 4.53 1.02
CA LEU A 32 -3.15 3.23 0.57
C LEU A 32 -1.64 3.31 0.25
N LYS A 33 -1.21 4.33 -0.49
CA LYS A 33 0.21 4.55 -0.83
C LYS A 33 1.07 4.72 0.42
N LYS A 34 0.61 5.51 1.40
CA LYS A 34 1.28 5.67 2.70
C LYS A 34 1.37 4.36 3.46
N ALA A 35 0.29 3.58 3.49
CA ALA A 35 0.25 2.28 4.17
C ALA A 35 1.21 1.26 3.53
N ILE A 36 1.32 1.25 2.19
CA ILE A 36 2.30 0.44 1.46
C ILE A 36 3.73 0.83 1.85
N LYS A 37 4.07 2.13 1.77
CA LYS A 37 5.41 2.63 2.12
C LYS A 37 5.79 2.31 3.57
N SER A 38 4.86 2.52 4.50
CA SER A 38 5.07 2.17 5.92
C SER A 38 5.32 0.68 6.14
N LYS A 39 4.71 -0.19 5.31
CA LYS A 39 4.85 -1.64 5.46
C LYS A 39 6.13 -2.19 4.83
N LYS A 40 6.61 -1.57 3.76
CA LYS A 40 7.81 -1.97 3.02
C LYS A 40 8.78 -0.80 2.83
N PRO A 41 9.35 -0.23 3.92
CA PRO A 41 10.20 0.96 3.83
C PRO A 41 11.48 0.73 3.03
N ASN A 42 12.05 -0.48 3.09
CA ASN A 42 13.26 -0.82 2.32
C ASN A 42 12.97 -0.96 0.82
N ASP A 43 11.86 -1.61 0.45
CA ASP A 43 11.46 -1.78 -0.95
C ASP A 43 10.99 -0.45 -1.58
N THR A 44 10.69 0.56 -0.76
CA THR A 44 10.23 1.90 -1.18
C THR A 44 11.20 3.00 -0.78
N ALA A 45 12.44 2.65 -0.44
CA ALA A 45 13.46 3.61 -0.03
C ALA A 45 13.76 4.60 -1.17
N GLY A 46 13.80 5.90 -0.84
CA GLY A 46 14.04 6.97 -1.82
C GLY A 46 12.85 7.30 -2.72
N VAL A 47 11.69 6.63 -2.56
CA VAL A 47 10.46 6.92 -3.31
C VAL A 47 9.43 7.51 -2.35
N ASP A 48 8.93 8.70 -2.67
CA ASP A 48 7.84 9.33 -1.90
C ASP A 48 6.53 8.55 -2.07
N ALA A 49 5.68 8.56 -1.04
CA ALA A 49 4.45 7.75 -1.05
C ALA A 49 3.54 8.14 -2.24
N ASP A 50 3.38 9.43 -2.49
CA ASP A 50 2.60 9.99 -3.61
C ASP A 50 3.11 9.53 -4.98
N LYS A 51 4.42 9.29 -5.11
CA LYS A 51 5.09 8.82 -6.34
C LYS A 51 4.95 7.32 -6.59
N LEU A 52 4.42 6.54 -5.65
CA LEU A 52 4.11 5.13 -5.89
C LEU A 52 3.05 5.03 -6.99
N ARG A 53 3.36 4.25 -8.04
CA ARG A 53 2.40 3.88 -9.08
C ARG A 53 1.73 2.59 -8.66
N LEU A 54 0.41 2.64 -8.50
CA LEU A 54 -0.40 1.45 -8.28
C LEU A 54 -0.82 0.90 -9.63
N TRP A 55 -0.72 -0.42 -9.81
CA TRP A 55 -1.22 -1.08 -11.00
C TRP A 55 -2.71 -1.36 -10.84
N SER A 56 -3.53 -0.86 -11.77
CA SER A 56 -4.91 -1.30 -11.97
C SER A 56 -4.97 -1.95 -13.34
N ASP A 57 -5.34 -3.23 -13.38
CA ASP A 57 -5.77 -3.89 -14.61
C ASP A 57 -7.16 -3.38 -15.02
#